data_AF-A0A2N5NBK4-F1
#
_entry.id   AF-A0A2N5NBK4-F1
#
_cell.length_a   1.000
_cell.length_b   1.000
_cell.length_c   1.000
_cell.angle_alpha   90.00
_cell.angle_beta   90.00
_cell.angle_gamma   90.00
#
_symmetry.space_group_name_H-M   'P 1'
#
loop_
_entity.id
_entity.type
_entity.pdbx_description
1 polymer ?
#
loop_
_entity_poly.entity_id
_entity_poly.type
_entity_poly.pdbx_seq_one_letter_code
_entity_poly.pdbx_strand_id
1 'polypeptide(L)'
;MSVTGPAETGAILSKQAIAVEKGDTVLDVLKRATRAAKVQMEYSGEGAGAYVSGIGNVYQFDEGPGSGWLYSVGGEFPSKSAGAVKVEPGDVIEWRYTLDYGDDLGAPSAQQGGG
;
A
#
# COMPACT_ATOMS: atom_id res chain seq x y z
N MET A 1 -8.38 5.48 5.11
CA MET A 1 -7.19 5.16 4.30
C MET A 1 -6.32 6.40 4.14
N SER A 2 -5.00 6.23 4.07
CA SER A 2 -4.00 7.26 3.70
C SER A 2 -2.91 6.66 2.79
N VAL A 3 -2.19 7.52 2.06
CA VAL A 3 -1.01 7.17 1.26
C VAL A 3 0.08 8.20 1.53
N THR A 4 1.24 7.74 1.99
CA THR A 4 2.42 8.57 2.27
C THR A 4 3.59 8.07 1.45
N GLY A 5 4.11 8.93 0.57
CA GLY A 5 5.31 8.67 -0.23
C GLY A 5 6.60 8.91 0.57
N PRO A 6 7.76 8.94 -0.12
CA PRO A 6 9.04 9.31 0.49
C PRO A 6 9.00 10.73 1.06
N ALA A 7 9.98 11.07 1.89
CA ALA A 7 10.01 12.32 2.65
C ALA A 7 9.81 13.59 1.79
N GLU A 8 10.34 13.61 0.58
CA GLU A 8 10.19 14.74 -0.36
C GLU A 8 8.80 14.86 -0.99
N THR A 9 8.09 13.73 -1.14
CA THR A 9 6.73 13.68 -1.69
C THR A 9 5.69 13.93 -0.60
N GLY A 10 5.93 13.40 0.61
CA GLY A 10 5.01 13.52 1.73
C GLY A 10 3.67 12.81 1.50
N ALA A 11 2.57 13.44 1.95
CA ALA A 11 1.24 12.84 1.86
C ALA A 11 0.69 12.94 0.42
N ILE A 12 0.53 11.79 -0.24
CA ILE A 12 -0.13 11.67 -1.55
C ILE A 12 -1.65 11.68 -1.38
N LEU A 13 -2.13 10.92 -0.39
CA LEU A 13 -3.53 10.96 0.06
C LEU A 13 -3.56 11.18 1.56
N SER A 14 -4.13 12.33 1.97
CA SER A 14 -4.45 12.57 3.37
C SER A 14 -5.46 11.55 3.89
N LYS A 15 -5.44 11.32 5.20
CA LYS A 15 -6.35 10.40 5.88
C LYS A 15 -7.80 10.73 5.56
N GLN A 16 -8.51 9.78 4.96
CA GLN A 16 -9.90 9.94 4.56
C GLN A 16 -10.71 8.65 4.73
N ALA A 17 -12.01 8.79 4.93
CA ALA A 17 -12.93 7.67 4.92
C ALA A 17 -13.26 7.27 3.47
N ILE A 18 -13.14 5.99 3.17
CA ILE A 18 -13.50 5.42 1.87
C ILE A 18 -14.65 4.46 2.13
N ALA A 19 -15.74 4.60 1.37
CA ALA A 19 -16.83 3.64 1.42
C ALA A 19 -16.31 2.26 1.04
N VAL A 20 -16.67 1.22 1.79
CA VAL A 20 -16.29 -0.17 1.55
C VAL A 20 -17.54 -1.01 1.30
N GLU A 21 -17.45 -1.92 0.35
CA GLU A 21 -18.50 -2.87 0.00
C GLU A 21 -18.13 -4.28 0.47
N LYS A 22 -19.14 -5.14 0.63
CA LYS A 22 -18.90 -6.51 1.08
C LYS A 22 -18.03 -7.25 0.05
N GLY A 23 -16.85 -7.66 0.50
CA GLY A 23 -15.90 -8.41 -0.31
C GLY A 23 -14.81 -7.54 -0.95
N ASP A 24 -14.84 -6.22 -0.75
CA ASP A 24 -13.73 -5.34 -1.15
C ASP A 24 -12.41 -5.81 -0.53
N THR A 25 -11.35 -5.65 -1.30
CA THR A 25 -9.98 -5.86 -0.85
C THR A 25 -9.27 -4.54 -0.58
N VAL A 26 -8.11 -4.58 0.07
CA VAL A 26 -7.26 -3.39 0.25
C VAL A 26 -6.93 -2.75 -1.10
N LEU A 27 -6.70 -3.55 -2.14
CA LEU A 27 -6.47 -3.06 -3.49
C LEU A 27 -7.69 -2.30 -4.06
N ASP A 28 -8.91 -2.80 -3.84
CA ASP A 28 -10.13 -2.15 -4.31
C ASP A 28 -10.33 -0.79 -3.63
N VAL A 29 -10.07 -0.72 -2.32
CA VAL A 29 -10.11 0.53 -1.56
C VAL A 29 -9.07 1.54 -2.08
N LEU A 30 -7.83 1.08 -2.33
CA LEU A 30 -6.79 1.93 -2.91
C LEU A 30 -7.22 2.48 -4.28
N LYS A 31 -7.67 1.61 -5.18
CA LYS A 31 -8.14 2.00 -6.52
C LYS A 31 -9.27 3.01 -6.47
N ARG A 32 -10.23 2.83 -5.55
CA ARG A 32 -11.36 3.75 -5.37
C ARG A 32 -10.87 5.13 -4.90
N ALA A 33 -9.98 5.16 -3.91
CA ALA A 33 -9.45 6.39 -3.35
C ALA A 33 -8.56 7.16 -4.35
N THR A 34 -7.65 6.48 -5.05
CA THR A 34 -6.76 7.12 -6.03
C THR A 34 -7.56 7.66 -7.22
N ARG A 35 -8.55 6.89 -7.71
CA ARG A 35 -9.45 7.36 -8.78
C ARG A 35 -10.26 8.60 -8.37
N ALA A 36 -10.82 8.62 -7.16
CA ALA A 36 -11.58 9.76 -6.66
C ALA A 36 -10.71 11.03 -6.53
N ALA A 37 -9.46 10.86 -6.08
CA ALA A 37 -8.49 11.93 -5.92
C ALA A 37 -7.73 12.30 -7.21
N LYS A 38 -7.98 11.59 -8.32
CA LYS A 38 -7.21 11.70 -9.59
C LYS A 38 -5.70 11.50 -9.41
N VAL A 39 -5.33 10.62 -8.49
CA VAL A 39 -3.95 10.20 -8.23
C VAL A 39 -3.62 9.03 -9.16
N GLN A 40 -2.47 9.11 -9.83
CA GLN A 40 -1.95 8.01 -10.64
C GLN A 40 -1.68 6.80 -9.74
N MET A 41 -1.99 5.62 -10.23
CA MET A 41 -1.72 4.37 -9.54
C MET A 41 -1.47 3.28 -10.57
N GLU A 42 -0.44 2.48 -10.33
CA GLU A 42 -0.06 1.38 -11.18
C GLU A 42 -0.01 0.09 -10.37
N TYR A 43 -0.61 -0.96 -10.94
CA TYR A 43 -0.57 -2.30 -10.40
C TYR A 43 -0.62 -3.31 -11.53
N SER A 44 -0.17 -4.53 -11.26
CA SER A 44 -0.23 -5.67 -12.16
C SER A 44 -0.76 -6.90 -11.43
N GLY A 45 -1.12 -7.94 -12.18
CA GLY A 45 -1.71 -9.16 -11.62
C GLY A 45 -3.16 -8.97 -11.17
N GLU A 46 -3.73 -10.03 -10.60
CA GLU A 46 -5.14 -10.10 -10.20
C GLU A 46 -5.30 -10.86 -8.88
N GLY A 47 -6.33 -10.49 -8.10
CA GLY A 47 -6.65 -11.11 -6.82
C GLY A 47 -5.42 -11.20 -5.91
N ALA A 48 -5.12 -12.41 -5.42
CA ALA A 48 -3.98 -12.64 -4.53
C ALA A 48 -2.60 -12.49 -5.18
N GLY A 49 -2.53 -12.40 -6.51
CA GLY A 49 -1.29 -12.12 -7.25
C GLY A 49 -1.10 -10.65 -7.59
N ALA A 50 -1.99 -9.76 -7.13
CA ALA A 50 -1.89 -8.35 -7.47
C ALA A 50 -0.70 -7.68 -6.77
N TYR A 51 -0.02 -6.80 -7.50
CA TYR A 51 1.15 -6.08 -7.01
C TYR A 51 1.07 -4.60 -7.39
N VAL A 52 1.20 -3.71 -6.41
CA VAL A 52 1.15 -2.25 -6.62
C VAL A 52 2.57 -1.74 -6.83
N SER A 53 2.89 -1.35 -8.05
CA SER A 53 4.23 -0.89 -8.45
C SER A 53 4.42 0.62 -8.26
N GLY A 54 3.33 1.40 -8.26
CA GLY A 54 3.43 2.86 -8.16
C GLY A 54 2.16 3.54 -7.68
N ILE A 55 2.32 4.61 -6.90
CA ILE A 55 1.23 5.48 -6.45
C ILE A 55 1.73 6.94 -6.50
N GLY A 56 0.96 7.83 -7.13
CA GLY A 56 1.30 9.24 -7.25
C GLY A 56 2.61 9.50 -8.01
N ASN A 57 2.90 8.70 -9.04
CA ASN A 57 4.15 8.73 -9.81
C ASN A 57 5.42 8.43 -9.02
N VAL A 58 5.29 7.86 -7.81
CA VAL A 58 6.42 7.28 -7.08
C VAL A 58 6.32 5.76 -7.23
N TYR A 59 7.36 5.17 -7.79
CA TYR A 59 7.43 3.76 -8.14
C TYR A 59 8.35 3.00 -7.21
N GLN A 60 8.18 1.68 -7.15
CA GLN A 60 9.21 0.81 -6.58
C GLN A 60 10.55 1.07 -7.27
N PHE A 61 11.63 0.96 -6.51
CA PHE A 61 12.99 1.13 -6.97
C PHE A 61 13.43 2.56 -7.33
N ASP A 62 12.55 3.57 -7.28
CA ASP A 62 12.93 4.97 -7.53
C ASP A 62 14.01 5.45 -6.54
N GLU A 63 13.94 4.99 -5.28
CA GLU A 63 14.91 5.31 -4.22
C GLU A 63 15.86 4.13 -3.92
N GLY A 64 16.05 3.23 -4.89
CA GLY A 64 16.95 2.08 -4.79
C GLY A 64 16.25 0.73 -4.56
N PRO A 65 17.00 -0.39 -4.59
CA PRO A 65 16.43 -1.75 -4.71
C PRO A 65 15.58 -2.20 -3.51
N GLY A 66 15.70 -1.54 -2.36
CA GLY A 66 14.87 -1.78 -1.17
C GLY A 66 13.59 -0.95 -1.11
N SER A 67 13.39 -0.04 -2.08
CA SER A 67 12.29 0.91 -2.06
C SER A 67 11.02 0.40 -2.74
N GLY A 68 9.86 0.73 -2.17
CA GLY A 68 8.59 0.26 -2.68
C GLY A 68 7.39 0.57 -1.79
N TRP A 69 6.24 0.04 -2.18
CA TRP A 69 4.97 0.29 -1.51
C TRP A 69 4.60 -0.84 -0.56
N LEU A 70 4.45 -0.49 0.72
CA LEU A 70 3.87 -1.37 1.73
C LEU A 70 2.52 -0.83 2.19
N TYR A 71 1.67 -1.75 2.64
CA TYR A 71 0.42 -1.39 3.28
C TYR A 71 0.29 -2.06 4.64
N SER A 72 -0.44 -1.40 5.53
CA SER A 72 -0.85 -1.95 6.81
C SER A 72 -2.37 -1.86 6.97
N VAL A 73 -2.92 -2.75 7.79
CA VAL A 73 -4.33 -2.75 8.22
C VAL A 73 -4.33 -2.75 9.74
N GLY A 74 -4.87 -1.71 10.35
CA GLY A 74 -4.84 -1.55 11.81
C GLY A 74 -3.43 -1.40 12.40
N GLY A 75 -2.45 -1.03 11.57
CA GLY A 75 -1.03 -0.94 11.95
C GLY A 75 -0.23 -2.23 11.79
N GLU A 76 -0.86 -3.34 11.42
CA GLU A 76 -0.17 -4.59 11.10
C GLU A 76 0.11 -4.66 9.60
N PHE A 77 1.31 -5.12 9.22
CA PHE A 77 1.72 -5.31 7.82
C PHE A 77 1.44 -6.75 7.38
N PRO A 78 0.41 -7.00 6.55
CA PRO A 78 0.09 -8.37 6.16
C PRO A 78 1.11 -8.92 5.18
N SER A 79 1.46 -10.20 5.30
CA SER A 79 2.32 -10.91 4.35
C SER A 79 1.61 -11.30 3.04
N LYS A 80 0.36 -10.87 2.85
CA LYS A 80 -0.47 -11.17 1.68
C LYS A 80 -0.52 -9.97 0.75
N SER A 81 -0.78 -10.20 -0.54
CA SER A 81 -1.09 -9.13 -1.49
C SER A 81 -2.31 -8.31 -1.03
N ALA A 82 -2.32 -7.01 -1.33
CA ALA A 82 -3.46 -6.13 -1.12
C ALA A 82 -4.75 -6.61 -1.82
N GLY A 83 -4.63 -7.41 -2.89
CA GLY A 83 -5.78 -8.03 -3.57
C GLY A 83 -6.26 -9.35 -2.93
N ALA A 84 -5.60 -9.83 -1.87
CA ALA A 84 -6.02 -11.00 -1.09
C ALA A 84 -6.64 -10.64 0.27
N VAL A 85 -6.34 -9.45 0.79
CA VAL A 85 -6.82 -9.01 2.11
C VAL A 85 -8.14 -8.29 1.95
N LYS A 86 -9.21 -8.90 2.48
CA LYS A 86 -10.53 -8.29 2.55
C LYS A 86 -10.57 -7.22 3.63
N VAL A 87 -11.35 -6.19 3.39
CA VAL A 87 -11.52 -5.06 4.32
C VAL A 87 -12.88 -5.11 4.97
N GLU A 88 -12.94 -4.67 6.22
CA GLU A 88 -14.17 -4.50 6.97
C GLU A 88 -14.40 -3.02 7.32
N PRO A 89 -15.67 -2.59 7.49
CA PRO A 89 -15.96 -1.24 7.95
C PRO A 89 -15.28 -0.95 9.29
N GLY A 90 -14.46 0.10 9.33
CA GLY A 90 -13.68 0.48 10.51
C GLY A 90 -12.19 0.22 10.37
N ASP A 91 -11.77 -0.58 9.39
CA ASP A 91 -10.35 -0.84 9.15
C ASP A 91 -9.56 0.44 8.81
N VAL A 92 -8.39 0.56 9.43
CA VAL A 92 -7.45 1.63 9.17
C VAL A 92 -6.37 1.13 8.22
N ILE A 93 -6.50 1.48 6.94
CA ILE A 93 -5.54 1.11 5.90
C ILE A 93 -4.56 2.26 5.70
N GLU A 94 -3.26 1.97 5.74
CA GLU A 94 -2.20 2.94 5.45
C GLU A 94 -1.24 2.38 4.42
N TRP A 95 -1.02 3.12 3.33
CA TRP A 95 0.05 2.86 2.38
C TRP A 95 1.24 3.75 2.69
N ARG A 96 2.43 3.16 2.77
CA ARG A 96 3.68 3.85 3.08
C ARG A 96 4.77 3.38 2.13
N TYR A 97 5.60 4.32 1.72
CA TYR A 97 6.77 4.04 0.91
C TYR A 97 7.94 3.68 1.83
N THR A 98 8.51 2.50 1.63
CA THR A 98 9.73 2.04 2.29
C THR A 98 10.94 2.44 1.46
N LEU A 99 12.06 2.68 2.13
CA LEU A 99 13.40 2.77 1.52
C LEU A 99 14.25 1.51 1.77
N ASP A 100 13.85 0.66 2.72
CA ASP A 100 14.65 -0.49 3.18
C ASP A 100 13.80 -1.75 3.44
N TYR A 101 13.10 -2.26 2.41
CA TYR A 101 12.27 -3.48 2.47
C TYR A 101 11.21 -3.53 3.58
N GLY A 102 10.90 -2.40 4.21
CA GLY A 102 9.98 -2.24 5.32
C GLY A 102 10.64 -2.07 6.69
N ASP A 103 11.95 -2.23 6.82
CA ASP A 103 12.68 -2.10 8.09
C ASP A 103 12.60 -0.68 8.64
N ASP A 104 12.65 0.33 7.75
CA ASP A 104 12.45 1.75 8.06
C ASP A 104 11.03 2.07 8.55
N LEU A 105 10.06 1.22 8.23
CA LEU A 105 8.66 1.35 8.64
C LEU A 105 8.29 0.46 9.83
N GLY A 106 9.23 -0.34 10.34
CA GLY A 106 8.97 -1.35 11.36
C GLY A 106 8.06 -2.49 10.87
N ALA A 107 7.97 -2.67 9.56
CA ALA A 107 7.31 -3.84 8.98
C ALA A 107 8.18 -5.08 9.22
N PRO A 108 7.59 -6.28 9.38
CA PRO A 108 8.37 -7.50 9.43
C PRO A 108 9.17 -7.62 8.14
N SER A 109 10.50 -7.57 8.25
CA SER A 109 11.43 -7.65 7.12
C SER A 109 11.05 -8.84 6.23
N ALA A 110 10.77 -8.59 4.95
CA ALA A 110 10.57 -9.68 3.97
C ALA A 110 11.85 -10.54 3.79
N GLN A 111 12.98 -10.08 4.32
CA GLN A 111 14.31 -10.67 4.18
C GLN A 111 14.69 -11.66 5.30
N GLN A 112 13.94 -11.76 6.41
CA GLN A 112 14.19 -12.78 7.45
C GLN A 112 13.52 -14.12 7.10
N GLY A 113 13.93 -14.69 5.97
CA GLY A 113 13.55 -16.02 5.51
C GLY A 113 14.74 -16.84 5.02
N GLY A 114 15.97 -16.49 5.44
CA GLY A 114 17.19 -17.21 5.09
C GLY A 114 18.01 -17.54 6.34
N GLY A 115 17.67 -18.67 6.98
CA GLY A 115 18.54 -19.39 7.90
C GLY A 115 18.98 -20.70 7.26
#